data_AF-A0A2A5XFX3-F1
#
_entry.id   AF-A0A2A5XFX3-F1
#
_cell.length_a   1.000
_cell.length_b   1.000
_cell.length_c   1.000
_cell.angle_alpha   90.00
_cell.angle_beta   90.00
_cell.angle_gamma   90.00
#
_symmetry.space_group_name_H-M   'P 1'
#
loop_
_entity.id
_entity.type
_entity.pdbx_description
1 polymer ?
#
loop_
_entity_poly.entity_id
_entity_poly.type
_entity_poly.pdbx_seq_one_letter_code
_entity_poly.pdbx_strand_id
1 'polypeptide(L)'
;MKKILILLISLSISQFSISQNKKSKEVKSDLDKINFSGLKFRSVGPALTAGRIADIDVDKNNSKIYYVAVASGGLWKTQNSGNTFEPIFDNEGSYSIGCVKIDPNNEHTIWVGTG
;
A
#
# COMPACT_ATOMS: atom_id res chain seq x y z
N MET A 1 26.01 1.94 -53.89
CA MET A 1 24.70 2.22 -53.25
C MET A 1 24.56 1.56 -51.87
N LYS A 2 24.80 0.24 -51.70
CA LYS A 2 24.68 -0.43 -50.39
C LYS A 2 25.56 0.15 -49.27
N LYS A 3 26.80 0.57 -49.55
CA LYS A 3 27.71 1.18 -48.56
C LYS A 3 27.23 2.56 -48.04
N ILE A 4 26.59 3.35 -48.91
CA ILE A 4 25.99 4.65 -48.55
C ILE A 4 24.72 4.45 -47.70
N LEU A 5 23.93 3.42 -48.01
CA LEU A 5 22.75 3.06 -47.22
C LEU A 5 23.13 2.59 -45.81
N ILE A 6 24.20 1.80 -45.66
CA ILE A 6 24.71 1.36 -44.35
C ILE A 6 25.24 2.55 -43.53
N LEU A 7 25.92 3.51 -44.17
CA LEU A 7 26.41 4.72 -43.49
C LEU A 7 25.25 5.58 -42.96
N LEU A 8 24.20 5.77 -43.77
CA LEU A 8 22.99 6.51 -43.39
C LEU A 8 22.22 5.85 -42.24
N ILE A 9 22.15 4.51 -42.22
CA ILE A 9 21.53 3.76 -41.12
C ILE A 9 22.36 3.89 -39.83
N SER A 10 23.69 3.83 -39.92
CA SER A 10 24.55 3.99 -38.75
C SER A 10 24.47 5.40 -38.14
N LEU A 11 24.28 6.42 -38.98
CA LEU A 11 24.17 7.82 -38.55
C LEU A 11 22.80 8.13 -37.91
N SER A 12 21.75 7.39 -38.28
CA SER A 12 20.42 7.55 -37.68
C SER A 12 20.30 6.82 -36.34
N ILE A 13 21.03 5.70 -36.16
CA ILE A 13 21.10 4.98 -34.88
C ILE A 13 21.82 5.80 -33.81
N SER A 14 22.87 6.55 -34.16
CA SER A 14 23.61 7.37 -33.20
C SER A 14 22.80 8.57 -32.67
N GLN A 15 21.88 9.12 -33.47
CA GLN A 15 21.00 10.21 -33.02
C GLN A 15 19.90 9.72 -32.04
N PHE A 16 19.47 8.46 -32.16
CA PHE A 16 18.48 7.88 -31.25
C PHE A 16 19.03 7.73 -29.82
N SER A 17 20.31 7.36 -29.68
CA SER A 17 20.97 7.25 -28.36
C SER A 17 21.21 8.60 -27.66
N ILE A 18 21.38 9.68 -28.43
CA ILE A 18 21.56 11.03 -27.87
C ILE A 18 20.24 11.60 -27.36
N SER A 19 19.10 11.29 -28.01
CA SER A 19 17.78 11.79 -27.61
C SER A 19 17.28 11.20 -26.29
N GLN A 20 17.70 9.99 -25.88
CA GLN A 20 17.32 9.39 -24.59
C GLN A 20 18.14 9.92 -23.41
N ASN A 21 19.22 10.66 -23.65
CA ASN A 21 20.11 11.15 -22.60
C ASN A 21 19.71 12.54 -22.06
N LYS A 22 18.48 12.98 -22.32
CA LYS A 22 17.89 14.12 -21.62
C LYS A 22 17.45 13.62 -20.23
N LYS A 23 18.42 13.43 -19.32
CA LYS A 23 18.13 13.34 -17.88
C LYS A 23 17.29 14.56 -17.56
N SER A 24 15.99 14.35 -17.33
CA SER A 24 15.17 15.35 -16.65
C SER A 24 15.94 15.67 -15.38
N LYS A 25 16.45 16.90 -15.25
CA LYS A 25 16.94 17.37 -13.97
C LYS A 25 15.76 17.24 -13.02
N GLU A 26 15.80 16.22 -12.19
CA GLU A 26 14.89 16.05 -11.08
C GLU A 26 15.05 17.32 -10.26
N VAL A 27 14.05 18.19 -10.34
CA VAL A 27 14.02 19.42 -9.56
C VAL A 27 13.85 18.96 -8.13
N LYS A 28 14.97 18.82 -7.41
CA LYS A 28 14.96 18.49 -5.99
C LYS A 28 14.09 19.53 -5.31
N SER A 29 12.93 19.09 -4.83
CA SER A 29 12.00 19.97 -4.19
C SER A 29 12.63 20.43 -2.87
N ASP A 30 12.32 21.63 -2.40
CA ASP A 30 12.78 22.03 -1.06
C ASP A 30 12.20 21.12 0.04
N LEU A 31 11.15 20.34 -0.26
CA LEU A 31 10.61 19.30 0.63
C LEU A 31 11.59 18.14 0.82
N ASP A 32 12.47 17.86 -0.15
CA ASP A 32 13.48 16.80 -0.06
C ASP A 32 14.55 17.12 0.99
N LYS A 33 14.66 18.40 1.40
CA LYS A 33 15.56 18.86 2.46
C LYS A 33 14.93 18.73 3.86
N ILE A 34 13.62 18.52 3.94
CA ILE A 34 12.90 18.47 5.21
C ILE A 34 12.96 17.05 5.76
N ASN A 35 13.54 16.90 6.94
CA ASN A 35 13.57 15.61 7.62
C ASN A 35 12.24 15.37 8.36
N PHE A 36 11.42 14.46 7.84
CA PHE A 36 10.15 14.05 8.46
C PHE A 36 10.29 12.88 9.45
N SER A 37 11.49 12.34 9.67
CA SER A 37 11.69 11.15 10.52
C SER A 37 11.28 11.36 11.98
N GLY A 38 11.18 12.61 12.44
CA GLY A 38 10.70 12.97 13.79
C GLY A 38 9.18 13.12 13.89
N LEU A 39 8.45 13.14 12.79
CA LEU A 39 7.00 13.25 12.79
C LEU A 39 6.37 11.87 12.91
N LYS A 40 5.35 11.76 13.76
CA LYS A 40 4.50 10.56 13.86
C LYS A 40 3.10 10.92 13.40
N PHE A 41 2.53 10.09 12.54
CA PHE A 41 1.11 10.14 12.28
C PHE A 41 0.37 9.82 13.57
N ARG A 42 -0.70 10.58 13.81
CA ARG A 42 -1.63 10.32 14.91
C ARG A 42 -3.05 10.36 14.35
N SER A 43 -3.91 9.54 14.92
CA SER A 43 -5.34 9.69 14.67
C SER A 43 -5.80 11.05 15.20
N VAL A 44 -6.61 11.75 14.39
CA VAL A 44 -7.28 12.99 14.80
C VAL A 44 -8.69 12.70 15.37
N GLY A 45 -9.08 11.42 15.39
CA GLY A 45 -10.39 10.94 15.84
C GLY A 45 -11.45 10.98 14.74
N PRO A 46 -12.51 10.15 14.82
CA PRO A 46 -13.68 10.30 13.97
C PRO A 46 -14.67 11.31 14.61
N ALA A 47 -15.17 12.27 13.83
CA ALA A 47 -16.29 13.11 14.27
C ALA A 47 -17.66 12.48 13.95
N LEU A 48 -17.80 11.71 12.86
CA LEU A 48 -19.05 11.03 12.43
C LEU A 48 -18.92 10.12 11.19
N THR A 49 -17.77 10.07 10.51
CA THR A 49 -17.62 9.25 9.29
C THR A 49 -17.27 7.81 9.64
N ALA A 50 -18.31 6.96 9.71
CA ALA A 50 -18.14 5.52 9.71
C ALA A 50 -17.75 5.02 8.31
N GLY A 51 -16.73 4.17 8.23
CA GLY A 51 -16.40 3.43 7.01
C GLY A 51 -17.30 2.21 6.84
N ARG A 52 -17.37 1.66 5.62
CA ARG A 52 -18.11 0.40 5.38
C ARG A 52 -17.30 -0.78 5.90
N ILE A 53 -17.84 -1.47 6.91
CA ILE A 53 -17.33 -2.76 7.36
C ILE A 53 -17.82 -3.84 6.40
N ALA A 54 -16.90 -4.57 5.79
CA ALA A 54 -17.22 -5.64 4.85
C ALA A 54 -17.39 -6.98 5.57
N ASP A 55 -16.55 -7.25 6.56
CA ASP A 55 -16.54 -8.52 7.28
C ASP A 55 -15.92 -8.35 8.68
N ILE A 56 -16.27 -9.25 9.60
CA ILE A 56 -15.72 -9.35 10.96
C ILE A 56 -15.54 -10.82 11.30
N ASP A 57 -14.39 -11.19 11.86
CA ASP A 57 -14.17 -12.54 12.37
C ASP A 57 -13.60 -12.52 13.79
N VAL A 58 -14.22 -13.31 14.66
CA VAL A 58 -13.97 -13.31 16.11
C VAL A 58 -13.24 -14.58 16.50
N ASP A 59 -12.21 -14.45 17.33
CA ASP A 59 -11.48 -15.59 17.86
C ASP A 59 -12.39 -16.46 18.73
N LYS A 60 -12.45 -17.76 18.41
CA LYS A 60 -13.29 -18.75 19.08
C LYS A 60 -12.89 -19.01 20.54
N ASN A 61 -11.61 -18.84 20.87
CA ASN A 61 -11.04 -19.10 22.18
C ASN A 61 -11.07 -17.84 23.06
N ASN A 62 -11.07 -16.66 22.43
CA ASN A 62 -11.08 -15.38 23.14
C ASN A 62 -11.85 -14.29 22.39
N SER A 63 -13.12 -14.09 22.75
CA SER A 63 -13.99 -13.09 22.12
C SER A 63 -13.54 -11.62 22.29
N LYS A 64 -12.48 -11.35 23.08
CA LYS A 64 -11.85 -10.03 23.15
C LYS A 64 -11.00 -9.72 21.92
N ILE A 65 -10.59 -10.76 21.18
CA ILE A 65 -9.78 -10.66 19.97
C ILE A 65 -10.68 -10.87 18.75
N TYR A 66 -10.71 -9.88 17.87
CA TYR A 66 -11.38 -9.99 16.58
C TYR A 66 -10.77 -9.06 15.55
N TYR A 67 -11.02 -9.37 14.29
CA TYR A 67 -10.52 -8.66 13.13
C TYR A 67 -11.69 -8.04 12.37
N VAL A 68 -11.46 -6.85 11.81
CA VAL A 68 -12.47 -6.05 11.11
C VAL A 68 -11.94 -5.67 9.73
N ALA A 69 -12.57 -6.20 8.68
CA ALA A 69 -12.27 -5.87 7.30
C ALA A 69 -13.05 -4.62 6.87
N VAL A 70 -12.32 -3.61 6.41
CA VAL A 70 -12.90 -2.33 5.97
C VAL A 70 -12.79 -2.22 4.46
N ALA A 71 -13.91 -1.92 3.81
CA ALA A 71 -13.95 -1.81 2.34
C ALA A 71 -13.07 -0.68 1.79
N SER A 72 -12.70 0.30 2.62
CA SER A 72 -11.79 1.40 2.27
C SER A 72 -11.13 1.87 3.55
N GLY A 73 -10.09 1.14 3.98
CA GLY A 73 -9.46 1.40 5.27
C GLY A 73 -8.60 0.27 5.82
N GLY A 74 -8.28 -0.76 5.04
CA GLY A 74 -7.42 -1.85 5.48
C GLY A 74 -8.09 -2.82 6.47
N LEU A 75 -7.25 -3.52 7.23
CA LEU A 75 -7.64 -4.54 8.21
C LEU A 75 -7.22 -4.10 9.61
N TRP A 76 -8.16 -4.21 10.54
CA TRP A 76 -7.98 -3.79 11.92
C TRP A 76 -8.12 -4.96 12.86
N LYS A 77 -7.34 -4.96 13.94
CA LYS A 77 -7.41 -5.94 15.02
C LYS A 77 -7.73 -5.24 16.33
N THR A 78 -8.58 -5.86 17.14
CA THR A 78 -8.67 -5.51 18.57
C THR A 78 -8.25 -6.70 19.42
N GLN A 79 -7.81 -6.42 20.64
CA GLN A 79 -7.51 -7.41 21.67
C GLN A 79 -8.23 -7.11 22.99
N ASN A 80 -9.06 -6.07 23.02
CA ASN A 80 -9.72 -5.55 24.21
C ASN A 80 -11.21 -5.28 23.95
N SER A 81 -11.87 -6.20 23.24
CA SER A 81 -13.31 -6.15 22.96
C SER A 81 -13.77 -4.91 22.18
N GLY A 82 -12.88 -4.30 21.38
CA GLY A 82 -13.21 -3.13 20.55
C GLY A 82 -13.02 -1.78 21.22
N ASN A 83 -12.42 -1.73 22.41
CA ASN A 83 -12.08 -0.45 23.04
C ASN A 83 -10.99 0.29 22.23
N THR A 84 -10.04 -0.45 21.65
CA THR A 84 -9.04 0.08 20.71
C THR A 84 -8.83 -0.87 19.54
N PHE A 85 -8.39 -0.32 18.42
CA PHE A 85 -8.05 -1.04 17.21
C PHE A 85 -6.66 -0.66 16.72
N GLU A 86 -5.92 -1.66 16.26
CA GLU A 86 -4.61 -1.52 15.62
C GLU A 86 -4.73 -1.88 14.13
N PRO A 87 -4.18 -1.08 13.21
CA PRO A 87 -4.10 -1.45 11.81
C PRO A 87 -2.99 -2.51 11.65
N ILE A 88 -3.29 -3.60 10.95
CA ILE A 88 -2.36 -4.73 10.81
C ILE A 88 -2.00 -5.04 9.34
N PHE A 89 -2.48 -4.23 8.41
CA PHE A 89 -2.34 -4.46 6.96
C PHE A 89 -1.88 -3.21 6.20
N ASP A 90 -1.40 -2.19 6.92
CA ASP A 90 -0.95 -0.91 6.34
C ASP A 90 0.31 -1.03 5.46
N ASN A 91 1.09 -2.10 5.66
CA ASN A 91 2.32 -2.35 4.90
C ASN A 91 2.09 -3.23 3.66
N GLU A 92 0.85 -3.61 3.39
CA GLU A 92 0.49 -4.52 2.31
C GLU A 92 -0.09 -3.77 1.11
N GLY A 93 -0.21 -4.47 -0.03
CA GLY A 93 -0.56 -3.84 -1.31
C GLY A 93 -2.03 -3.43 -1.50
N SER A 94 -2.95 -3.79 -0.59
CA SER A 94 -4.39 -3.53 -0.75
C SER A 94 -4.95 -2.62 0.33
N TYR A 95 -5.68 -1.60 -0.11
CA TYR A 95 -6.45 -0.71 0.75
C TYR A 95 -7.89 -1.20 1.00
N SER A 96 -8.47 -1.96 0.07
CA SER A 96 -9.81 -2.52 0.17
C SER A 96 -9.76 -3.95 0.67
N ILE A 97 -10.46 -4.22 1.77
CA ILE A 97 -10.58 -5.56 2.35
C ILE A 97 -12.05 -5.96 2.36
N GLY A 98 -12.37 -7.04 1.66
CA GLY A 98 -13.72 -7.56 1.51
C GLY A 98 -14.04 -8.74 2.42
N CYS A 99 -13.03 -9.43 2.96
CA CYS A 99 -13.21 -10.65 3.74
C CYS A 99 -12.04 -10.87 4.71
N VAL A 100 -12.32 -11.41 5.90
CA VAL A 100 -11.32 -11.90 6.84
C VAL A 100 -11.77 -13.20 7.49
N LYS A 101 -10.89 -14.19 7.59
CA LYS A 101 -11.14 -15.44 8.31
C LYS A 101 -9.94 -15.86 9.16
N ILE A 102 -10.17 -16.16 10.43
CA ILE A 102 -9.24 -16.82 11.33
C ILE A 102 -9.23 -18.31 10.98
N ASP A 103 -8.05 -18.92 10.92
CA ASP A 103 -7.95 -20.36 10.73
C ASP A 103 -8.61 -21.09 11.93
N PRO A 104 -9.61 -21.96 11.70
CA PRO A 104 -10.31 -22.65 12.78
C PRO A 104 -9.41 -23.57 13.60
N ASN A 105 -8.25 -23.97 13.07
CA ASN A 105 -7.28 -24.83 13.73
C ASN A 105 -6.09 -24.07 14.32
N ASN A 106 -5.89 -22.80 13.96
CA ASN A 106 -4.77 -21.99 14.42
C ASN A 106 -5.12 -20.49 14.48
N GLU A 107 -5.43 -19.98 15.66
CA GLU A 107 -5.79 -18.56 15.89
C GLU A 107 -4.69 -17.55 15.52
N HIS A 108 -3.45 -18.01 15.33
CA HIS A 108 -2.33 -17.16 14.89
C HIS A 108 -2.26 -16.99 13.37
N THR A 109 -3.09 -17.71 12.61
CA THR A 109 -3.16 -17.60 11.14
C THR A 109 -4.50 -16.98 10.74
N ILE A 110 -4.44 -15.97 9.87
CA ILE A 110 -5.63 -15.34 9.30
C ILE A 110 -5.51 -15.29 7.77
N TRP A 111 -6.65 -15.35 7.09
CA TRP A 111 -6.80 -15.22 5.66
C TRP A 111 -7.50 -13.90 5.36
N VAL A 112 -6.96 -13.16 4.40
CA VAL A 112 -7.43 -11.81 4.05
C VAL A 112 -7.83 -11.79 2.59
N GLY A 113 -9.09 -11.48 2.31
CA GLY A 113 -9.60 -11.28 0.95
C GLY A 113 -9.54 -9.81 0.57
N THR A 114 -8.65 -9.48 -0.37
CA THR A 114 -8.51 -8.13 -0.94
C THR A 114 -9.47 -7.93 -2.12
N GLY A 115 -10.03 -6.72 -2.29
CA GLY A 115 -10.91 -6.41 -3.43
C GLY A 115 -11.81 -5.22 -3.16
#